data_AF-A0A352KML2-F1
#
_entry.id   AF-A0A352KML2-F1
#
_cell.length_a   1.000
_cell.length_b   1.000
_cell.length_c   1.000
_cell.angle_alpha   90.00
_cell.angle_beta   90.00
_cell.angle_gamma   90.00
#
_symmetry.space_group_name_H-M   'P 1'
#
loop_
_entity.id
_entity.type
_entity.pdbx_description
1 polymer ?
#
loop_
_entity_poly.entity_id
_entity_poly.type
_entity_poly.pdbx_seq_one_letter_code
_entity_poly.pdbx_strand_id
1 'polypeptide(L)'
;RMAVLIVLYLQVAEYIHAYQDLNLTLNSGIFGSTFFMLTGFHGFHVTLGALMLTIILLRCIRGHFSSNDHFAFEAVAWYWHFVDVVWLGLFVVVYWI
;
A
#
# COMPACT_ATOMS: atom_id res chain seq x y z
N ARG A 1 -9.67 7.14 6.89
CA ARG A 1 -10.60 6.29 6.10
C ARG A 1 -10.94 6.84 4.70
N MET A 2 -10.37 7.98 4.24
CA MET A 2 -10.32 8.37 2.81
C MET A 2 -8.89 8.32 2.22
N ALA A 3 -7.87 8.33 3.10
CA ALA A 3 -6.46 8.38 2.72
C ALA A 3 -6.01 7.21 1.81
N VAL A 4 -6.53 5.99 2.02
CA VAL A 4 -6.13 4.82 1.20
C VAL A 4 -6.48 4.99 -0.27
N LEU A 5 -7.70 5.45 -0.55
CA LEU A 5 -8.16 5.68 -1.93
C LEU A 5 -7.35 6.80 -2.59
N ILE A 6 -6.97 7.81 -1.81
CA ILE A 6 -6.11 8.90 -2.27
C ILE A 6 -4.71 8.37 -2.61
N VAL A 7 -4.11 7.56 -1.75
CA VAL A 7 -2.78 6.97 -2.00
C VAL A 7 -2.79 6.09 -3.25
N LEU A 8 -3.80 5.23 -3.42
CA LEU A 8 -3.92 4.39 -4.62
C LEU A 8 -4.14 5.23 -5.88
N TYR A 9 -4.98 6.27 -5.80
CA TYR A 9 -5.22 7.17 -6.91
C TYR A 9 -3.94 7.91 -7.33
N LEU A 10 -3.20 8.47 -6.36
CA LEU A 10 -1.93 9.16 -6.61
C LEU A 10 -0.89 8.20 -7.22
N GLN A 11 -0.82 6.94 -6.75
CA GLN A 11 0.08 5.93 -7.31
C GLN A 11 -0.23 5.64 -8.79
N VAL A 12 -1.51 5.54 -9.15
CA VAL A 12 -1.92 5.34 -10.55
C VAL A 12 -1.58 6.56 -11.40
N ALA A 13 -1.86 7.76 -10.89
CA ALA A 13 -1.54 9.00 -11.59
C ALA A 13 -0.02 9.13 -11.84
N GLU A 14 0.79 8.76 -10.85
CA GLU A 14 2.26 8.73 -10.98
C GLU A 14 2.71 7.74 -12.06
N TYR A 15 2.13 6.53 -12.11
CA TYR A 15 2.50 5.57 -13.15
C TYR A 15 2.14 6.05 -14.55
N ILE A 16 1.00 6.72 -14.71
CA ILE A 16 0.62 7.32 -16.00
C ILE A 16 1.65 8.39 -16.40
N HIS A 17 2.01 9.29 -15.49
CA HIS A 17 3.01 10.32 -15.73
C HIS A 17 4.39 9.72 -16.05
N ALA A 18 4.83 8.70 -15.31
CA ALA A 18 6.09 8.02 -15.53
C ALA A 18 6.17 7.38 -16.93
N TYR A 19 5.10 6.71 -17.36
CA TYR A 19 5.04 6.10 -18.68
C TYR A 19 4.98 7.13 -19.82
N GLN A 20 4.17 8.18 -19.67
CA GLN A 20 3.86 9.12 -20.74
C GLN A 20 4.91 10.24 -20.88
N ASP A 21 5.34 10.82 -19.77
CA ASP A 21 6.14 12.05 -19.77
C ASP A 21 7.62 11.79 -19.49
N LEU A 22 7.94 10.73 -18.73
CA LEU A 22 9.32 10.37 -18.39
C LEU A 22 9.89 9.24 -19.26
N ASN A 23 9.08 8.61 -20.11
CA ASN A 23 9.41 7.37 -20.84
C ASN A 23 9.96 6.27 -19.91
N LEU A 24 9.62 6.33 -18.62
CA LEU A 24 10.01 5.36 -17.63
C LEU A 24 9.02 4.21 -17.69
N THR A 25 9.48 3.08 -18.19
CA THR A 25 8.69 1.86 -18.37
C THR A 25 9.37 0.67 -17.70
N LEU A 26 8.67 -0.45 -17.54
CA LEU A 26 9.27 -1.70 -17.11
C LEU A 26 10.49 -2.13 -17.96
N ASN A 27 10.58 -1.69 -19.21
CA ASN A 27 11.67 -2.03 -20.13
C ASN A 27 12.75 -0.94 -20.23
N SER A 28 12.63 0.17 -19.50
CA SER A 28 13.58 1.30 -19.54
C SER A 28 14.89 1.04 -18.77
N GLY A 29 15.28 -0.24 -18.64
CA GLY A 29 16.48 -0.68 -17.93
C GLY A 29 16.26 -1.05 -16.47
N ILE A 30 17.36 -1.16 -15.72
CA ILE A 30 17.37 -1.64 -14.34
C ILE A 30 16.57 -0.69 -13.43
N PHE A 31 16.68 0.61 -13.63
CA PHE A 31 15.97 1.59 -12.80
C PHE A 31 14.45 1.49 -12.97
N GLY A 32 13.94 1.55 -14.21
CA GLY A 32 12.50 1.46 -14.46
C GLY A 32 11.89 0.13 -13.99
N SER A 33 12.54 -1.00 -14.29
CA SER A 33 12.06 -2.31 -13.82
C SER A 33 12.06 -2.43 -12.29
N THR A 34 13.10 -1.93 -11.62
CA THR A 34 13.18 -1.95 -10.14
C THR A 34 12.17 -1.01 -9.51
N PHE A 35 11.97 0.19 -10.08
CA PHE A 35 10.97 1.17 -9.64
C PHE A 35 9.58 0.53 -9.60
N PHE A 36 9.07 0.09 -10.76
CA PHE A 36 7.71 -0.47 -10.84
C PHE A 36 7.54 -1.77 -10.06
N MET A 37 8.60 -2.58 -9.93
CA MET A 37 8.53 -3.81 -9.12
C MET A 37 8.41 -3.47 -7.63
N LEU A 38 9.24 -2.56 -7.11
CA LEU A 38 9.22 -2.17 -5.69
C LEU A 38 7.93 -1.43 -5.34
N THR A 39 7.58 -0.38 -6.07
CA THR A 39 6.40 0.44 -5.79
C THR A 39 5.11 -0.30 -6.13
N GLY A 40 5.12 -1.14 -7.17
CA GLY A 40 3.96 -1.93 -7.60
C GLY A 40 3.62 -3.05 -6.62
N PHE A 41 4.64 -3.82 -6.19
CA PHE A 41 4.45 -4.86 -5.18
C PHE A 41 4.03 -4.28 -3.82
N HIS A 42 4.55 -3.11 -3.48
CA HIS A 42 4.12 -2.38 -2.31
C HIS A 42 2.65 -1.92 -2.44
N GLY A 43 2.26 -1.33 -3.57
CA GLY A 43 0.87 -0.95 -3.85
C GLY A 43 -0.11 -2.13 -3.78
N PHE A 44 0.33 -3.34 -4.15
CA PHE A 44 -0.44 -4.57 -3.92
C PHE A 44 -0.66 -4.84 -2.42
N HIS A 45 0.37 -4.72 -1.58
CA HIS A 45 0.25 -4.90 -0.12
C HIS A 45 -0.67 -3.85 0.51
N VAL A 46 -0.59 -2.59 0.07
CA VAL A 46 -1.50 -1.52 0.50
C VAL A 46 -2.95 -1.88 0.16
N THR A 47 -3.21 -2.38 -1.05
CA THR A 47 -4.55 -2.80 -1.49
C THR A 47 -5.07 -3.96 -0.64
N LEU A 48 -4.22 -4.97 -0.38
CA LEU A 48 -4.57 -6.11 0.46
C LEU A 48 -4.86 -5.70 1.91
N GLY A 49 -4.02 -4.84 2.48
CA GLY A 49 -4.23 -4.27 3.81
C GLY A 49 -5.53 -3.48 3.91
N ALA A 50 -5.90 -2.76 2.85
CA ALA A 50 -7.13 -1.97 2.81
C ALA A 50 -8.36 -2.86 2.81
N LEU A 51 -8.31 -3.97 2.07
CA LEU A 51 -9.34 -4.99 2.09
C LEU A 51 -9.46 -5.62 3.48
N MET A 52 -8.35 -6.01 4.10
CA MET A 52 -8.34 -6.56 5.47
C MET A 52 -8.93 -5.58 6.49
N LEU A 53 -8.54 -4.30 6.43
CA LEU A 53 -9.09 -3.24 7.29
C LEU A 53 -10.59 -3.00 7.05
N THR A 54 -11.05 -3.14 5.81
CA THR A 54 -12.48 -3.04 5.49
C THR A 54 -13.24 -4.22 6.09
N ILE A 55 -12.73 -5.44 5.92
CA ILE A 55 -13.34 -6.66 6.48
C ILE A 55 -13.37 -6.61 8.01
N ILE A 56 -12.27 -6.23 8.66
CA ILE A 56 -12.22 -6.17 10.12
C ILE A 56 -13.17 -5.10 10.66
N LEU A 57 -13.28 -3.95 10.00
CA LEU A 57 -14.24 -2.91 10.36
C LEU A 57 -15.68 -3.43 10.30
N LEU A 58 -16.05 -4.13 9.22
CA LEU A 58 -17.37 -4.73 9.09
C LEU A 58 -17.64 -5.76 10.20
N ARG A 59 -16.65 -6.59 10.55
CA ARG A 59 -16.76 -7.55 11.66
C ARG A 59 -16.89 -6.86 13.03
N CYS A 60 -16.18 -5.75 13.25
CA CYS A 60 -16.31 -4.93 14.47
C CYS A 60 -17.72 -4.34 14.59
N ILE A 61 -18.27 -3.76 13.51
CA ILE A 61 -19.63 -3.19 13.51
C ILE A 61 -20.68 -4.28 13.79
N ARG A 62 -20.46 -5.51 13.33
CA ARG A 62 -21.33 -6.65 13.61
C ARG A 62 -21.14 -7.26 15.01
N GLY A 63 -20.26 -6.70 15.84
CA GLY A 63 -20.05 -7.15 17.22
C GLY A 63 -19.32 -8.49 17.33
N HIS A 64 -18.54 -8.90 16.32
CA HIS A 64 -17.84 -10.19 16.30
C HIS A 64 -16.58 -10.24 17.20
N PHE A 65 -16.27 -9.17 17.93
CA PHE A 65 -15.08 -9.08 18.78
C PHE A 65 -15.46 -8.68 20.20
N SER A 66 -14.75 -9.23 21.18
CA SER A 66 -14.84 -8.87 22.60
C SER A 66 -13.49 -8.37 23.10
N SER A 67 -13.44 -7.77 24.29
CA SER A 67 -12.18 -7.31 24.90
C SER A 67 -11.16 -8.43 25.14
N ASN A 68 -11.61 -9.69 25.20
CA ASN A 68 -10.74 -10.85 25.38
C ASN A 68 -10.48 -11.61 24.07
N ASP A 69 -11.21 -11.29 22.99
CA ASP A 69 -11.12 -11.96 21.70
C ASP A 69 -11.17 -10.92 20.57
N HIS A 70 -10.03 -10.25 20.40
CA HIS A 70 -9.79 -9.21 19.38
C HIS A 70 -8.49 -9.41 18.61
N PHE A 71 -7.91 -10.62 18.66
CA PHE A 71 -6.61 -10.90 18.02
C PHE A 71 -6.61 -10.59 16.52
N ALA A 72 -7.69 -10.94 15.80
CA ALA A 72 -7.78 -10.64 14.38
C ALA A 72 -7.74 -9.13 14.08
N PHE A 73 -8.27 -8.30 14.98
CA PHE A 73 -8.19 -6.84 14.85
C PHE A 73 -6.76 -6.36 15.03
N GLU A 74 -6.09 -6.84 16.07
CA GLU A 74 -4.71 -6.50 16.36
C GLU A 74 -3.76 -6.94 15.22
N ALA A 75 -3.92 -8.15 14.71
CA ALA A 75 -3.12 -8.67 13.60
C ALA A 75 -3.26 -7.82 12.32
N VAL A 76 -4.48 -7.40 11.98
CA VAL A 76 -4.73 -6.54 10.82
C VAL A 76 -4.16 -5.13 11.03
N ALA A 77 -4.25 -4.59 12.26
CA ALA A 77 -3.64 -3.31 12.59
C ALA A 77 -2.11 -3.36 12.46
N TRP A 78 -1.46 -4.42 12.95
CA TRP A 78 -0.03 -4.62 12.81
C TRP A 78 0.41 -4.81 11.36
N TYR A 79 -0.37 -5.57 10.57
CA TYR A 79 -0.13 -5.69 9.13
C TYR A 79 -0.13 -4.32 8.45
N TRP A 80 -1.11 -3.47 8.77
CA TRP A 80 -1.20 -2.13 8.18
C TRP A 80 0.00 -1.26 8.57
N HIS A 81 0.36 -1.22 9.85
CA HIS A 81 1.53 -0.46 10.31
C HIS A 81 2.84 -0.96 9.69
N PHE A 82 2.99 -2.27 9.50
CA PHE A 82 4.15 -2.83 8.79
C PHE A 82 4.24 -2.30 7.36
N VAL A 83 3.12 -2.30 6.63
CA VAL A 83 3.06 -1.74 5.27
C VAL A 83 3.44 -0.26 5.29
N ASP A 84 2.89 0.55 6.19
CA ASP A 84 3.24 1.98 6.31
C ASP A 84 4.75 2.19 6.54
N VAL A 85 5.40 1.39 7.38
CA VAL A 85 6.85 1.48 7.63
C VAL A 85 7.67 1.14 6.39
N VAL A 86 7.27 0.10 5.63
CA VAL A 86 7.94 -0.25 4.37
C VAL A 86 7.84 0.90 3.36
N TRP A 87 6.72 1.61 3.32
CA TRP A 87 6.55 2.76 2.43
C TRP A 87 7.53 3.88 2.73
N LEU A 88 7.74 4.21 4.02
CA LEU A 88 8.73 5.23 4.41
C LEU A 88 10.13 4.86 3.93
N GLY A 89 10.50 3.58 4.02
CA GLY A 89 11.77 3.08 3.49
C GLY A 89 11.86 3.20 1.98
N LEU A 90 10.82 2.78 1.25
CA LEU A 90 10.77 2.90 -0.21
C LEU A 90 10.84 4.35 -0.66
N PHE A 91 10.14 5.26 0.03
CA PHE A 91 10.14 6.67 -0.32
C PHE A 91 11.56 7.26 -0.27
N VAL A 92 12.32 6.93 0.78
CA VAL A 92 13.71 7.37 0.91
C VAL A 92 14.59 6.76 -0.19
N VAL A 93 14.47 5.45 -0.47
CA VAL A 93 15.33 4.77 -1.44
C VAL A 93 15.04 5.16 -2.88
N VAL A 94 13.78 5.42 -3.23
CA VAL A 94 13.37 5.66 -4.63
C VAL A 94 13.38 7.13 -5.00
N TYR A 95 13.04 8.02 -4.07
CA TYR A 95 12.88 9.45 -4.38
C TYR A 95 13.93 10.36 -3.75
N TRP A 96 14.53 9.95 -2.62
CA TRP A 96 15.49 10.81 -1.91
C TRP A 96 16.95 10.48 -2.24
N ILE A 97 17.27 9.19 -2.32
CA ILE A 97 18.61 8.67 -2.65
C ILE A 97 18.72 8.50 -4.15
#